data_AF-A0A8T5GW32-F1
#
_entry.id   AF-A0A8T5GW32-F1
#
_cell.length_a   1.000
_cell.length_b   1.000
_cell.length_c   1.000
_cell.angle_alpha   90.00
_cell.angle_beta   90.00
_cell.angle_gamma   90.00
#
_symmetry.space_group_name_H-M   'P 1'
#
loop_
_entity.id
_entity.type
_entity.pdbx_description
1 polymer ?
#
loop_
_entity_poly.entity_id
_entity_poly.type
_entity_poly.pdbx_seq_one_letter_code
_entity_poly.pdbx_strand_id
1 'polypeptide(L)'
;MSGFRRDRNIKVPSRNDKSQAKPSAYLPSRPAEGRQNVPKKVEKKPQTQRPSNRNNKSPQSRNRRSDNRRPNNQRQRVAKPTPLDDEIWARVVEHDLENNVLVLIGESKMLMGRYRPKNSGEVLSLGSKVYVGIDKQKREQVGDIIGMAHLDKLSTSASKELPIVIQTFIEENEAHFIKSFFNPAGYLSLKQHAYELLHGIGNKKATQMVEERGSSGFTSFENLNQSCSIDAAELLAKRFHSEILDRNLQPRLTDLLLPVKA
;
A
#
# COMPACT_ATOMS: atom_id res chain seq x y z
N MET A 1 -46.44 67.80 -9.40
CA MET A 1 -47.10 67.23 -8.20
C MET A 1 -46.71 65.76 -8.10
N SER A 2 -45.66 65.43 -7.33
CA SER A 2 -45.20 64.05 -7.14
C SER A 2 -44.52 63.87 -5.79
N GLY A 3 -45.14 63.04 -4.94
CA GLY A 3 -44.44 62.06 -4.11
C GLY A 3 -43.88 62.52 -2.76
N PHE A 4 -44.74 62.51 -1.74
CA PHE A 4 -44.37 62.43 -0.33
C PHE A 4 -43.47 61.21 -0.04
N ARG A 5 -42.29 61.42 0.54
CA ARG A 5 -41.59 60.42 1.36
C ARG A 5 -41.44 60.98 2.77
N ARG A 6 -42.35 60.58 3.67
CA ARG A 6 -42.19 60.77 5.11
C ARG A 6 -41.73 59.44 5.69
N ASP A 7 -40.53 59.44 6.24
CA ASP A 7 -39.98 58.34 7.03
C ASP A 7 -40.91 58.01 8.20
N ARG A 8 -41.30 56.74 8.31
CA ARG A 8 -41.91 56.22 9.53
C ARG A 8 -40.95 55.22 10.15
N ASN A 9 -40.18 55.72 11.11
CA ASN A 9 -39.40 54.94 12.06
C ASN A 9 -40.37 54.21 13.00
N ILE A 10 -40.62 52.92 12.74
CA ILE A 10 -41.43 52.07 13.61
C ILE A 10 -40.48 51.18 14.42
N LYS A 11 -40.46 51.38 15.74
CA LYS A 11 -39.63 50.65 16.69
C LYS A 11 -40.34 49.33 17.03
N VAL A 12 -39.90 48.23 16.42
CA VAL A 12 -40.44 46.88 16.67
C VAL A 12 -39.71 46.27 17.90
N PRO A 13 -40.41 45.77 18.92
CA PRO A 13 -39.76 45.15 20.07
C PRO A 13 -39.25 43.75 19.72
N SER A 14 -38.04 43.41 20.16
CA SER A 14 -37.42 42.09 19.98
C SER A 14 -38.12 41.03 20.84
N ARG A 15 -38.56 39.93 20.22
CA ARG A 15 -38.99 38.72 20.94
C ARG A 15 -37.76 38.03 21.54
N ASN A 16 -37.79 37.77 22.85
CA ASN A 16 -36.84 36.90 23.52
C ASN A 16 -36.91 35.48 22.93
N ASP A 17 -35.75 34.94 22.53
CA ASP A 17 -35.60 33.55 22.15
C ASP A 17 -35.93 32.64 23.33
N LYS A 18 -36.93 31.78 23.16
CA LYS A 18 -37.13 30.62 24.05
C LYS A 18 -35.99 29.65 23.78
N SER A 19 -35.15 29.42 24.77
CA SER A 19 -34.14 28.37 24.77
C SER A 19 -34.78 27.04 24.37
N GLN A 20 -34.39 26.50 23.21
CA GLN A 20 -34.80 25.17 22.79
C GLN A 20 -34.23 24.13 23.77
N ALA A 21 -35.10 23.28 24.31
CA ALA A 21 -34.70 22.17 25.15
C ALA A 21 -33.81 21.19 24.35
N LYS A 22 -32.70 20.75 24.94
CA LYS A 22 -31.82 19.74 24.34
C LYS A 22 -32.61 18.43 24.13
N PRO A 23 -32.51 17.77 22.96
CA PRO A 23 -33.18 16.49 22.76
C PRO A 23 -32.59 15.41 23.67
N SER A 24 -33.47 14.65 24.32
CA SER A 24 -33.16 13.49 25.16
C SER A 24 -32.39 12.42 24.37
N ALA A 25 -31.27 11.94 24.90
CA ALA A 25 -30.45 10.89 24.30
C ALA A 25 -30.93 9.46 24.61
N TYR A 26 -32.25 9.27 24.76
CA TYR A 26 -32.81 7.95 25.00
C TYR A 26 -33.05 7.20 23.67
N LEU A 27 -32.27 6.15 23.44
CA LEU A 27 -32.57 5.13 22.43
C LEU A 27 -33.22 3.93 23.15
N PRO A 28 -34.36 3.40 22.68
CA PRO A 28 -34.93 2.16 23.21
C PRO A 28 -33.96 0.99 22.99
N SER A 29 -33.70 0.18 24.01
CA SER A 29 -32.97 -1.08 23.86
C SER A 29 -33.76 -2.05 22.96
N ARG A 30 -33.06 -2.80 22.10
CA ARG A 30 -33.69 -3.85 21.28
C ARG A 30 -34.45 -4.84 22.17
N PRO A 31 -35.64 -5.31 21.75
CA PRO A 31 -36.39 -6.33 22.48
C PRO A 31 -35.57 -7.62 22.58
N ALA A 32 -35.75 -8.37 23.67
CA ALA A 32 -35.01 -9.59 23.95
C ALA A 32 -35.33 -10.69 22.92
N GLU A 33 -34.57 -10.73 21.83
CA GLU A 33 -34.51 -11.89 20.96
C GLU A 33 -33.86 -13.04 21.75
N GLY A 34 -34.60 -14.14 21.90
CA GLY A 34 -34.21 -15.30 22.69
C GLY A 34 -32.82 -15.83 22.33
N ARG A 35 -32.09 -16.30 23.34
CA ARG A 35 -30.75 -16.90 23.19
C ARG A 35 -30.74 -17.96 22.07
N GLN A 36 -29.89 -17.77 21.08
CA GLN A 36 -29.51 -18.85 20.16
C GLN A 36 -28.83 -19.96 20.98
N ASN A 37 -29.33 -21.19 20.84
CA ASN A 37 -28.76 -22.36 21.50
C ASN A 37 -27.35 -22.64 20.96
N VAL A 38 -26.33 -22.26 21.71
CA VAL A 38 -24.95 -22.70 21.48
C VAL A 38 -24.88 -24.21 21.77
N PRO A 39 -24.39 -25.06 20.84
CA PRO A 39 -24.25 -26.48 21.10
C PRO A 39 -23.30 -26.72 22.28
N LYS A 40 -23.74 -27.53 23.25
CA LYS A 40 -22.97 -27.92 24.44
C LYS A 40 -21.63 -28.52 24.03
N LYS A 41 -20.55 -27.93 24.55
CA LYS A 41 -19.19 -28.46 24.46
C LYS A 41 -19.15 -29.83 25.16
N VAL A 42 -18.84 -30.88 24.41
CA VAL A 42 -18.75 -32.27 24.90
C VAL A 42 -17.76 -32.34 26.07
N GLU A 43 -18.21 -32.89 27.20
CA GLU A 43 -17.40 -33.12 28.39
C GLU A 43 -16.28 -34.13 28.10
N LYS A 44 -15.03 -33.73 28.35
CA LYS A 44 -13.89 -34.66 28.38
C LYS A 44 -13.95 -35.47 29.68
N LYS A 45 -13.85 -36.80 29.56
CA LYS A 45 -13.76 -37.75 30.67
C LYS A 45 -12.65 -37.36 31.68
N PRO A 46 -12.81 -37.66 32.99
CA PRO A 46 -11.85 -37.26 34.02
C PRO A 46 -10.49 -37.94 33.84
N GLN A 47 -9.40 -37.16 33.86
CA GLN A 47 -8.05 -37.68 34.02
C GLN A 47 -7.81 -38.05 35.50
N THR A 48 -7.27 -39.25 35.71
CA THR A 48 -6.86 -39.80 36.99
C THR A 48 -5.75 -38.97 37.65
N GLN A 49 -5.95 -38.64 38.93
CA GLN A 49 -4.98 -37.92 39.76
C GLN A 49 -3.76 -38.81 40.05
N ARG A 50 -2.56 -38.30 39.79
CA ARG A 50 -1.30 -38.88 40.30
C ARG A 50 -1.00 -38.29 41.69
N PRO A 51 -0.53 -39.09 42.65
CA PRO A 51 -0.39 -38.66 44.03
C PRO A 51 0.76 -37.67 44.23
N SER A 52 0.53 -36.73 45.14
CA SER A 52 1.50 -35.78 45.66
C SER A 52 2.57 -36.50 46.49
N ASN A 53 3.84 -36.36 46.12
CA ASN A 53 4.94 -36.74 47.01
C ASN A 53 5.65 -35.49 47.52
N ARG A 54 5.44 -35.23 48.81
CA ARG A 54 6.01 -34.17 49.61
C ARG A 54 7.15 -34.80 50.42
N ASN A 55 8.37 -34.29 50.27
CA ASN A 55 9.53 -34.40 51.19
C ASN A 55 10.77 -33.92 50.43
N ASN A 56 11.80 -33.29 50.98
CA ASN A 56 12.04 -32.62 52.25
C ASN A 56 13.27 -31.73 51.96
N LYS A 57 13.38 -30.55 52.58
CA LYS A 57 14.59 -29.70 52.46
C LYS A 57 15.76 -30.34 53.21
N SER A 58 16.95 -30.26 52.62
CA SER A 58 18.22 -30.20 53.36
C SER A 58 19.21 -29.34 52.55
N PRO A 59 19.89 -28.37 53.17
CA PRO A 59 20.82 -27.49 52.47
C PRO A 59 22.25 -28.06 52.57
N GLN A 60 22.94 -28.22 51.43
CA GLN A 60 24.37 -28.44 51.46
C GLN A 60 25.06 -27.70 50.31
N SER A 61 25.77 -26.65 50.71
CA SER A 61 26.83 -25.99 49.96
C SER A 61 27.86 -27.02 49.48
N ARG A 62 28.10 -27.08 48.17
CA ARG A 62 29.43 -27.35 47.60
C ARG A 62 29.60 -26.63 46.27
N ASN A 63 30.56 -25.72 46.27
CA ASN A 63 31.25 -25.19 45.10
C ASN A 63 31.46 -26.26 44.02
N ARG A 64 30.79 -26.10 42.88
CA ARG A 64 31.27 -26.56 41.58
C ARG A 64 30.96 -25.48 40.55
N ARG A 65 31.96 -24.64 40.27
CA ARG A 65 32.06 -23.91 39.00
C ARG A 65 32.24 -24.96 37.91
N SER A 66 31.13 -25.55 37.48
CA SER A 66 31.07 -26.31 36.24
C SER A 66 30.87 -25.30 35.13
N ASP A 67 31.92 -25.12 34.36
CA ASP A 67 31.97 -24.33 33.14
C ASP A 67 31.00 -24.93 32.11
N ASN A 68 29.71 -24.61 32.26
CA ASN A 68 28.67 -25.01 31.31
C ASN A 68 28.80 -24.14 30.06
N ARG A 69 29.81 -24.43 29.24
CA ARG A 69 29.81 -24.07 27.82
C ARG A 69 28.65 -24.84 27.17
N ARG A 70 27.45 -24.25 27.26
CA ARG A 70 26.34 -24.64 26.39
C ARG A 70 26.89 -24.63 24.96
N PRO A 71 26.86 -25.75 24.23
CA PRO A 71 27.17 -25.69 22.81
C PRO A 71 26.19 -24.68 22.23
N ASN A 72 26.73 -23.64 21.62
CA ASN A 72 25.96 -22.58 20.99
C ASN A 72 25.26 -23.24 19.81
N ASN A 73 24.09 -23.82 20.09
CA ASN A 73 23.24 -24.47 19.12
C ASN A 73 22.68 -23.30 18.31
N GLN A 74 23.48 -22.83 17.35
CA GLN A 74 23.09 -21.93 16.29
C GLN A 74 22.01 -22.70 15.52
N ARG A 75 20.79 -22.64 16.03
CA ARG A 75 19.58 -22.97 15.29
C ARG A 75 19.72 -22.18 14.01
N GLN A 76 19.98 -22.87 12.90
CA GLN A 76 19.91 -22.29 11.58
C GLN A 76 18.58 -21.55 11.55
N ARG A 77 18.63 -20.22 11.56
CA ARG A 77 17.44 -19.39 11.53
C ARG A 77 16.80 -19.70 10.20
N VAL A 78 15.74 -20.51 10.21
CA VAL A 78 14.90 -20.70 9.04
C VAL A 78 14.47 -19.31 8.61
N ALA A 79 14.97 -18.86 7.46
CA ALA A 79 14.64 -17.55 6.93
C ALA A 79 13.12 -17.50 6.78
N LYS A 80 12.48 -16.54 7.43
CA LYS A 80 11.05 -16.32 7.23
C LYS A 80 10.87 -15.85 5.78
N PRO A 81 9.89 -16.38 5.04
CA PRO A 81 9.61 -15.88 3.70
C PRO A 81 9.31 -14.39 3.80
N THR A 82 10.02 -13.61 2.98
CA THR A 82 9.84 -12.17 2.87
C THR A 82 8.95 -11.88 1.66
N PRO A 83 8.15 -10.79 1.67
CA PRO A 83 7.31 -10.43 0.53
C PRO A 83 8.07 -10.23 -0.80
N LEU A 84 9.40 -10.05 -0.74
CA LEU A 84 10.29 -9.95 -1.90
C LEU A 84 10.52 -11.29 -2.59
N ASP A 85 10.27 -12.42 -1.91
CA ASP A 85 10.49 -13.75 -2.48
C ASP A 85 9.44 -14.10 -3.56
N ASP A 86 8.31 -13.39 -3.57
CA ASP A 86 7.24 -13.53 -4.57
C ASP A 86 7.56 -12.79 -5.88
N GLU A 87 8.56 -11.90 -5.90
CA GLU A 87 8.89 -11.07 -7.06
C GLU A 87 9.78 -11.83 -8.06
N ILE A 88 9.38 -11.83 -9.32
CA ILE A 88 10.12 -12.50 -10.40
C ILE A 88 11.06 -11.52 -11.11
N TRP A 89 10.53 -10.33 -11.41
CA TRP A 89 11.21 -9.26 -12.14
C TRP A 89 11.22 -7.99 -11.30
N ALA A 90 12.34 -7.28 -11.36
CA ALA A 90 12.49 -6.00 -10.69
C ALA A 90 13.29 -5.04 -11.58
N ARG A 91 13.15 -3.74 -11.35
CA ARG A 91 13.91 -2.70 -12.03
C ARG A 91 14.92 -2.05 -11.10
N VAL A 92 16.06 -1.66 -11.66
CA VAL A 92 17.12 -0.95 -10.92
C VAL A 92 16.67 0.48 -10.62
N VAL A 93 16.63 0.84 -9.35
CA VAL A 93 16.33 2.21 -8.89
C VAL A 93 17.60 2.93 -8.49
N GLU A 94 18.51 2.22 -7.83
CA GLU A 94 19.75 2.78 -7.32
C GLU A 94 20.84 1.71 -7.31
N HIS A 95 22.05 2.08 -7.69
CA HIS A 95 23.23 1.24 -7.54
C HIS A 95 24.30 2.02 -6.79
N ASP A 96 24.47 1.68 -5.52
CA ASP A 96 25.51 2.26 -4.66
C ASP A 96 26.77 1.38 -4.75
N LEU A 97 27.76 1.89 -5.48
CA LEU A 97 29.05 1.23 -5.70
C LEU A 97 29.93 1.22 -4.44
N GLU A 98 29.79 2.22 -3.56
CA GLU A 98 30.62 2.34 -2.35
C GLU A 98 30.23 1.27 -1.33
N ASN A 99 28.92 1.12 -1.09
CA ASN A 99 28.41 0.13 -0.16
C ASN A 99 28.12 -1.23 -0.82
N ASN A 100 28.28 -1.32 -2.15
CA ASN A 100 28.00 -2.52 -2.94
C ASN A 100 26.55 -3.02 -2.71
N VAL A 101 25.60 -2.07 -2.80
CA VAL A 101 24.18 -2.29 -2.56
C VAL A 101 23.40 -1.86 -3.79
N LEU A 102 22.52 -2.74 -4.24
CA LEU A 102 21.59 -2.51 -5.33
C LEU A 102 20.18 -2.36 -4.75
N VAL A 103 19.48 -1.28 -5.09
CA VAL A 103 18.07 -1.11 -4.75
C VAL A 103 17.24 -1.39 -6.00
N LEU A 104 16.32 -2.33 -5.87
CA LEU A 104 15.42 -2.73 -6.94
C LEU A 104 13.97 -2.51 -6.54
N ILE A 105 13.11 -2.20 -7.51
CA ILE A 105 11.65 -2.17 -7.36
C ILE A 105 11.01 -3.34 -8.12
N GLY A 106 10.22 -4.15 -7.45
CA GLY A 106 9.52 -5.29 -8.05
C GLY A 106 8.39 -4.87 -8.98
N GLU A 107 8.23 -5.54 -10.12
CA GLU A 107 7.17 -5.24 -11.09
C GLU A 107 5.78 -5.74 -10.63
N SER A 108 5.72 -6.74 -9.73
CA SER A 108 4.46 -7.40 -9.38
C SER A 108 3.66 -6.64 -8.31
N LYS A 109 4.35 -6.10 -7.28
CA LYS A 109 3.72 -5.41 -6.15
C LYS A 109 4.31 -4.02 -5.89
N MET A 110 5.25 -3.54 -6.73
CA MET A 110 5.98 -2.29 -6.53
C MET A 110 6.68 -2.22 -5.16
N LEU A 111 7.13 -3.37 -4.67
CA LEU A 111 7.90 -3.47 -3.43
C LEU A 111 9.38 -3.24 -3.72
N MET A 112 10.03 -2.42 -2.88
CA MET A 112 11.46 -2.15 -3.02
C MET A 112 12.28 -3.04 -2.10
N GLY A 113 13.35 -3.60 -2.65
CA GLY A 113 14.30 -4.46 -1.94
C GLY A 113 15.73 -3.99 -2.13
N ARG A 114 16.56 -4.28 -1.13
CA ARG A 114 18.01 -4.12 -1.15
C ARG A 114 18.64 -5.48 -1.45
N TYR A 115 19.52 -5.49 -2.42
CA TYR A 115 20.20 -6.67 -2.92
C TYR A 115 21.70 -6.43 -2.96
N ARG A 116 22.47 -7.51 -2.90
CA ARG A 116 23.90 -7.47 -3.22
C ARG A 116 24.05 -7.74 -4.72
N PRO A 117 24.77 -6.92 -5.50
CA PRO A 117 25.05 -7.25 -6.89
C PRO A 117 25.97 -8.46 -6.95
N LYS A 118 25.86 -9.26 -8.02
CA LYS A 118 26.68 -10.47 -8.18
C LYS A 118 28.12 -10.12 -8.53
N ASN A 119 28.31 -9.10 -9.37
CA ASN A 119 29.60 -8.58 -9.80
C ASN A 119 29.77 -7.15 -9.27
N SER A 120 30.72 -6.94 -8.35
CA SER A 120 30.90 -5.64 -7.67
C SER A 120 31.53 -4.54 -8.54
N GLY A 121 31.86 -4.83 -9.80
CA GLY A 121 32.43 -3.86 -10.76
C GLY A 121 31.52 -3.55 -11.95
N GLU A 122 30.35 -4.20 -12.05
CA GLU A 122 29.42 -3.99 -13.16
C GLU A 122 28.44 -2.86 -12.81
N VAL A 123 28.49 -1.76 -13.55
CA VAL A 123 27.55 -0.65 -13.36
C VAL A 123 26.25 -0.98 -14.08
N LEU A 124 25.20 -1.26 -13.31
CA LEU A 124 23.86 -1.46 -13.84
C LEU A 124 23.19 -0.12 -14.15
N SER A 125 22.61 -0.01 -15.34
CA SER A 125 21.83 1.16 -15.75
C SER A 125 20.55 1.27 -14.94
N LEU A 126 20.21 2.50 -14.54
CA LEU A 126 18.93 2.76 -13.87
C LEU A 126 17.77 2.39 -14.81
N GLY A 127 16.69 1.87 -14.23
CA GLY A 127 15.52 1.40 -14.97
C GLY A 127 15.67 0.05 -15.66
N SER A 128 16.87 -0.54 -15.71
CA SER A 128 17.07 -1.84 -16.35
C SER A 128 16.28 -2.94 -15.64
N LYS A 129 15.65 -3.82 -16.42
CA LYS A 129 14.89 -4.97 -15.92
C LYS A 129 15.82 -6.13 -15.58
N VAL A 130 15.67 -6.65 -14.37
CA VAL A 130 16.54 -7.68 -13.80
C VAL A 130 15.71 -8.81 -13.20
N TYR A 131 16.19 -10.05 -13.34
CA TYR A 131 15.56 -11.22 -12.76
C TYR A 131 15.93 -11.39 -11.28
N VAL A 132 14.91 -11.46 -10.41
CA VAL A 132 15.04 -11.57 -8.94
C VAL A 132 14.33 -12.81 -8.38
N GLY A 133 13.70 -13.62 -9.22
CA GLY A 133 12.96 -14.81 -8.82
C GLY A 133 13.77 -15.83 -8.02
N ILE A 134 13.08 -16.84 -7.46
CA ILE A 134 13.62 -17.85 -6.54
C ILE A 134 14.84 -18.59 -7.11
N ASP A 135 14.89 -18.75 -8.44
CA ASP A 135 15.96 -19.44 -9.16
C ASP A 135 17.27 -18.63 -9.16
N LYS A 136 18.13 -18.85 -8.15
CA LYS A 136 19.44 -18.18 -8.03
C LYS A 136 20.33 -18.30 -9.28
N GLN A 137 20.21 -19.40 -10.04
CA GLN A 137 21.03 -19.62 -11.24
C GLN A 137 20.68 -18.68 -12.39
N LYS A 138 19.40 -18.28 -12.50
CA LYS A 138 18.92 -17.34 -13.52
C LYS A 138 19.21 -15.88 -13.16
N ARG A 139 19.66 -15.60 -11.93
CA ARG A 139 20.08 -14.26 -11.52
C ARG A 139 21.48 -14.01 -12.05
N GLU A 140 21.56 -13.28 -13.16
CA GLU A 140 22.83 -12.89 -13.79
C GLU A 140 23.48 -11.73 -13.04
N GLN A 141 22.70 -10.69 -12.74
CA GLN A 141 23.20 -9.43 -12.17
C GLN A 141 23.01 -9.32 -10.65
N VAL A 142 22.04 -10.06 -10.08
CA VAL A 142 21.62 -9.93 -8.67
C VAL A 142 22.06 -11.14 -7.85
N GLY A 143 22.62 -10.87 -6.67
CA GLY A 143 23.02 -11.87 -5.69
C GLY A 143 21.95 -12.09 -4.61
N ASP A 144 22.40 -12.05 -3.35
CA ASP A 144 21.56 -12.28 -2.18
C ASP A 144 20.70 -11.05 -1.82
N ILE A 145 19.53 -11.32 -1.24
CA ILE A 145 18.61 -10.30 -0.74
C ILE A 145 19.06 -9.87 0.65
N ILE A 146 19.30 -8.57 0.83
CA ILE A 146 19.71 -7.98 2.11
C ILE A 146 18.46 -7.69 2.96
N GLY A 147 17.41 -7.16 2.35
CA GLY A 147 16.14 -6.86 3.02
C GLY A 147 15.28 -5.84 2.26
N MET A 148 14.19 -5.37 2.87
CA MET A 148 13.33 -4.33 2.30
C MET A 148 14.06 -2.98 2.23
N ALA A 149 13.80 -2.21 1.17
CA ALA A 149 14.21 -0.81 1.08
C ALA A 149 13.06 0.10 1.52
N HIS A 150 13.41 1.20 2.19
CA HIS A 150 12.49 2.27 2.53
C HIS A 150 12.78 3.47 1.65
N LEU A 151 11.73 4.14 1.18
CA LEU A 151 11.84 5.30 0.30
C LEU A 151 12.63 6.44 0.96
N ASP A 152 12.42 6.66 2.26
CA ASP A 152 13.10 7.69 3.05
C ASP A 152 14.63 7.50 3.17
N LYS A 153 15.14 6.32 2.79
CA LYS A 153 16.57 5.98 2.88
C LYS A 153 17.24 5.91 1.51
N LEU A 154 16.52 6.22 0.43
CA LEU A 154 17.11 6.31 -0.91
C LEU A 154 17.94 7.59 -1.04
N SER A 155 18.91 7.59 -1.94
CA SER A 155 19.57 8.85 -2.30
C SER A 155 18.58 9.82 -2.96
N THR A 156 18.94 11.11 -2.93
CA THR A 156 18.16 12.15 -3.62
C THR A 156 18.07 11.90 -5.11
N SER A 157 19.09 11.29 -5.72
CA SER A 157 19.06 10.91 -7.13
C SER A 157 18.06 9.78 -7.36
N ALA A 158 18.14 8.70 -6.59
CA ALA A 158 17.23 7.56 -6.69
C ALA A 158 15.76 7.95 -6.47
N SER A 159 15.49 8.88 -5.55
CA SER A 159 14.14 9.38 -5.30
C SER A 159 13.54 10.13 -6.50
N LYS A 160 14.36 10.86 -7.27
CA LYS A 160 13.94 11.56 -8.49
C LYS A 160 13.79 10.62 -9.68
N GLU A 161 14.63 9.59 -9.75
CA GLU A 161 14.62 8.59 -10.82
C GLU A 161 13.47 7.58 -10.66
N LEU A 162 13.03 7.29 -9.44
CA LEU A 162 11.95 6.34 -9.16
C LEU A 162 10.67 6.56 -10.00
N PRO A 163 10.07 7.76 -10.09
CA PRO A 163 8.90 7.97 -10.95
C PRO A 163 9.20 7.73 -12.44
N ILE A 164 10.42 8.01 -12.91
CA ILE A 164 10.83 7.80 -14.31
C ILE A 164 10.92 6.29 -14.60
N VAL A 165 11.51 5.51 -13.68
CA VAL A 165 11.57 4.04 -13.79
C VAL A 165 10.18 3.41 -13.82
N ILE A 166 9.26 3.92 -12.98
CA ILE A 166 7.86 3.46 -12.97
C ILE A 166 7.14 3.85 -14.27
N GLN A 167 7.42 5.03 -14.81
CA GLN A 167 6.87 5.46 -16.10
C GLN A 167 7.28 4.52 -17.23
N THR A 168 8.57 4.19 -17.35
CA THR A 168 9.05 3.24 -18.37
C THR A 168 8.37 1.87 -18.23
N PHE A 169 8.16 1.40 -17.01
CA PHE A 169 7.40 0.17 -16.76
C PHE A 169 5.95 0.25 -17.25
N ILE A 170 5.30 1.40 -17.06
CA ILE A 170 3.92 1.62 -17.49
C ILE A 170 3.82 1.68 -19.01
N GLU A 171 4.76 2.35 -19.67
CA GLU A 171 4.84 2.45 -21.14
C GLU A 171 5.06 1.08 -21.79
N GLU A 172 5.96 0.27 -21.25
CA GLU A 172 6.19 -1.10 -21.75
C GLU A 172 4.95 -2.00 -21.64
N ASN A 173 4.06 -1.72 -20.69
CA ASN A 173 2.85 -2.50 -20.42
C ASN A 173 1.56 -1.70 -20.73
N GLU A 174 1.64 -0.74 -21.65
CA GLU A 174 0.57 0.19 -22.01
C GLU A 174 -0.78 -0.49 -22.21
N ALA A 175 -0.81 -1.58 -23.00
CA ALA A 175 -2.04 -2.30 -23.33
C ALA A 175 -2.79 -2.81 -22.09
N HIS A 176 -2.07 -3.19 -21.03
CA HIS A 176 -2.67 -3.65 -19.77
C HIS A 176 -3.32 -2.49 -19.02
N PHE A 177 -2.66 -1.33 -18.93
CA PHE A 177 -3.17 -0.17 -18.20
C PHE A 177 -4.35 0.49 -18.90
N ILE A 178 -4.36 0.50 -20.23
CA ILE A 178 -5.52 0.96 -21.00
C ILE A 178 -6.74 0.07 -20.72
N LYS A 179 -6.56 -1.25 -20.81
CA LYS A 179 -7.64 -2.22 -20.58
C LYS A 179 -8.11 -2.29 -19.13
N SER A 180 -7.20 -2.14 -18.17
CA SER A 180 -7.48 -2.36 -16.75
C SER A 180 -7.86 -1.09 -15.99
N PHE A 181 -7.38 0.09 -16.44
CA PHE A 181 -7.69 1.36 -15.80
C PHE A 181 -8.50 2.28 -16.70
N PHE A 182 -7.94 2.69 -17.85
CA PHE A 182 -8.54 3.81 -18.60
C PHE A 182 -9.89 3.48 -19.22
N ASN A 183 -10.04 2.34 -19.87
CA ASN A 183 -11.31 1.96 -20.48
C ASN A 183 -12.41 1.61 -19.46
N PRO A 184 -12.16 0.82 -18.40
CA PRO A 184 -13.18 0.49 -17.40
C PRO A 184 -13.37 1.56 -16.33
N ALA A 185 -12.60 2.66 -16.33
CA ALA A 185 -12.71 3.70 -15.32
C ALA A 185 -14.14 4.26 -15.20
N GLY A 186 -14.67 4.26 -13.99
CA GLY A 186 -15.99 4.79 -13.68
C GLY A 186 -15.99 5.66 -12.44
N TYR A 187 -17.19 5.95 -11.95
CA TYR A 187 -17.38 6.65 -10.69
C TYR A 187 -17.03 5.73 -9.51
N LEU A 188 -16.12 6.20 -8.65
CA LEU A 188 -15.79 5.55 -7.38
C LEU A 188 -16.84 5.86 -6.31
N SER A 189 -17.40 7.07 -6.38
CA SER A 189 -18.50 7.54 -5.55
C SER A 189 -19.41 8.43 -6.38
N LEU A 190 -20.56 8.83 -5.82
CA LEU A 190 -21.49 9.75 -6.47
C LEU A 190 -20.86 11.08 -6.95
N LYS A 191 -19.72 11.47 -6.37
CA LYS A 191 -19.08 12.77 -6.63
C LYS A 191 -17.67 12.67 -7.22
N GLN A 192 -17.08 11.47 -7.28
CA GLN A 192 -15.67 11.30 -7.63
C GLN A 192 -15.50 10.24 -8.71
N HIS A 193 -14.92 10.63 -9.83
CA HIS A 193 -14.53 9.70 -10.90
C HIS A 193 -13.15 9.09 -10.63
N ALA A 194 -12.89 7.87 -11.15
CA ALA A 194 -11.61 7.18 -10.96
C ALA A 194 -10.41 7.94 -11.57
N TYR A 195 -10.62 8.69 -12.66
CA TYR A 195 -9.57 9.53 -13.26
C TYR A 195 -9.08 10.64 -12.32
N GLU A 196 -9.90 11.09 -11.37
CA GLU A 196 -9.50 12.11 -10.39
C GLU A 196 -8.47 11.60 -9.38
N LEU A 197 -8.19 10.28 -9.36
CA LEU A 197 -7.09 9.73 -8.57
C LEU A 197 -5.72 10.09 -9.14
N LEU A 198 -5.65 10.39 -10.45
CA LEU A 198 -4.43 10.80 -11.11
C LEU A 198 -4.05 12.22 -10.70
N HIS A 199 -2.75 12.46 -10.50
CA HIS A 199 -2.28 13.78 -10.13
C HIS A 199 -2.60 14.81 -11.21
N GLY A 200 -3.08 15.99 -10.81
CA GLY A 200 -3.39 17.07 -11.75
C GLY A 200 -4.70 16.89 -12.54
N ILE A 201 -5.41 15.76 -12.40
CA ILE A 201 -6.74 15.57 -13.00
C ILE A 201 -7.81 15.91 -11.97
N GLY A 202 -8.51 17.02 -12.21
CA GLY A 202 -9.73 17.39 -11.47
C GLY A 202 -11.00 16.95 -12.18
N ASN A 203 -12.15 17.16 -11.53
CA ASN A 203 -13.47 16.78 -12.05
C ASN A 203 -13.73 17.20 -13.51
N LYS A 204 -13.43 18.46 -13.87
CA LYS A 204 -13.59 18.96 -15.26
C LYS A 204 -12.80 18.13 -16.29
N LYS A 205 -11.54 17.84 -15.98
CA LYS A 205 -10.67 17.03 -16.85
C LYS A 205 -11.11 15.57 -16.86
N ALA A 206 -11.55 15.03 -15.73
CA ALA A 206 -12.11 13.68 -15.66
C ALA A 206 -13.37 13.54 -16.52
N THR A 207 -14.28 14.51 -16.51
CA THR A 207 -15.48 14.52 -17.38
C THR A 207 -15.08 14.60 -18.85
N GLN A 208 -14.13 15.47 -19.20
CA GLN A 208 -13.58 15.55 -20.56
C GLN A 208 -13.04 14.18 -21.01
N MET A 209 -12.23 13.50 -20.18
CA MET A 209 -11.69 12.18 -20.51
C MET A 209 -12.78 11.12 -20.72
N VAL A 210 -13.89 11.20 -19.98
CA VAL A 210 -15.04 10.29 -20.15
C VAL A 210 -15.75 10.55 -21.48
N GLU A 211 -15.88 11.81 -21.89
CA GLU A 211 -16.45 12.20 -23.18
C GLU A 211 -15.57 11.73 -24.34
N GLU A 212 -14.25 11.97 -24.27
CA GLU A 212 -13.27 11.55 -25.28
C GLU A 212 -13.19 10.03 -25.42
N ARG A 213 -13.30 9.30 -24.29
CA ARG A 213 -13.33 7.83 -24.32
C ARG A 213 -14.52 7.30 -25.13
N GLY A 214 -15.69 7.94 -24.99
CA GLY A 214 -16.93 7.53 -25.63
C GLY A 214 -17.23 6.03 -25.47
N SER A 215 -17.85 5.46 -26.49
CA SER A 215 -18.14 4.01 -26.56
C SER A 215 -16.97 3.19 -27.11
N SER A 216 -16.05 3.81 -27.85
CA SER A 216 -14.96 3.13 -28.55
C SER A 216 -13.77 2.81 -27.64
N GLY A 217 -13.61 3.57 -26.56
CA GLY A 217 -12.47 3.46 -25.65
C GLY A 217 -11.18 4.02 -26.26
N PHE A 218 -10.11 3.97 -25.47
CA PHE A 218 -8.76 4.27 -25.92
C PHE A 218 -8.07 2.99 -26.44
N THR A 219 -7.33 3.12 -27.53
CA THR A 219 -6.54 2.03 -28.13
C THR A 219 -5.10 2.03 -27.65
N SER A 220 -4.49 3.22 -27.56
CA SER A 220 -3.10 3.46 -27.14
C SER A 220 -2.99 4.68 -26.21
N PHE A 221 -1.88 4.79 -25.48
CA PHE A 221 -1.50 5.97 -24.72
C PHE A 221 -1.25 7.15 -25.66
N GLU A 222 -0.73 6.92 -26.86
CA GLU A 222 -0.60 7.98 -27.85
C GLU A 222 -1.97 8.59 -28.20
N ASN A 223 -2.98 7.76 -28.48
CA ASN A 223 -4.34 8.21 -28.76
C ASN A 223 -4.93 8.97 -27.56
N LEU A 224 -4.78 8.41 -26.36
CA LEU A 224 -5.27 9.02 -25.13
C LEU A 224 -4.60 10.38 -24.86
N ASN A 225 -3.28 10.44 -24.99
CA ASN A 225 -2.48 11.63 -24.76
C ASN A 225 -2.85 12.74 -25.75
N GLN A 226 -3.04 12.40 -27.03
CA GLN A 226 -3.48 13.35 -28.06
C GLN A 226 -4.90 13.86 -27.79
N SER A 227 -5.84 12.95 -27.49
CA SER A 227 -7.27 13.31 -27.31
C SER A 227 -7.49 14.17 -26.06
N CYS A 228 -6.85 13.81 -24.94
CA CYS A 228 -7.07 14.48 -23.67
C CYS A 228 -6.04 15.59 -23.36
N SER A 229 -4.99 15.72 -24.19
CA SER A 229 -3.82 16.59 -23.97
C SER A 229 -3.19 16.36 -22.59
N ILE A 230 -2.89 15.10 -22.29
CA ILE A 230 -2.26 14.66 -21.02
C ILE A 230 -1.13 13.69 -21.31
N ASP A 231 -0.31 13.42 -20.29
CA ASP A 231 0.65 12.32 -20.31
C ASP A 231 0.17 11.21 -19.37
N ALA A 232 -0.53 10.22 -19.91
CA ALA A 232 -1.13 9.13 -19.13
C ALA A 232 -0.11 8.32 -18.32
N ALA A 233 1.06 8.04 -18.92
CA ALA A 233 2.09 7.22 -18.30
C ALA A 233 2.73 7.97 -17.12
N GLU A 234 3.09 9.24 -17.32
CA GLU A 234 3.65 10.09 -16.27
C GLU A 234 2.67 10.30 -15.11
N LEU A 235 1.38 10.54 -15.41
CA LEU A 235 0.36 10.75 -14.38
C LEU A 235 0.12 9.51 -13.53
N LEU A 236 0.08 8.32 -14.14
CA LEU A 236 0.00 7.05 -13.42
C LEU A 236 1.27 6.81 -12.60
N ALA A 237 2.45 7.07 -13.16
CA ALA A 237 3.72 6.90 -12.44
C ALA A 237 3.79 7.78 -11.20
N LYS A 238 3.41 9.06 -11.31
CA LYS A 238 3.29 9.98 -10.16
C LYS A 238 2.31 9.46 -9.12
N ARG A 239 1.17 8.89 -9.55
CA ARG A 239 0.19 8.29 -8.63
C ARG A 239 0.78 7.09 -7.89
N PHE A 240 1.42 6.16 -8.59
CA PHE A 240 2.06 5.01 -7.96
C PHE A 240 3.17 5.44 -6.99
N HIS A 241 3.98 6.42 -7.37
CA HIS A 241 5.00 6.98 -6.49
C HIS A 241 4.40 7.55 -5.19
N SER A 242 3.29 8.30 -5.27
CA SER A 242 2.59 8.79 -4.07
C SER A 242 2.00 7.68 -3.21
N GLU A 243 1.51 6.60 -3.82
CA GLU A 243 0.99 5.44 -3.08
C GLU A 243 2.11 4.68 -2.38
N ILE A 244 3.31 4.61 -2.97
CA ILE A 244 4.50 4.02 -2.33
C ILE A 244 4.95 4.87 -1.12
N LEU A 245 4.93 6.20 -1.26
CA LEU A 245 5.24 7.14 -0.17
C LEU A 245 4.23 7.03 0.97
N ASP A 246 2.94 7.14 0.67
CA ASP A 246 1.87 7.10 1.67
C ASP A 246 1.02 5.82 1.55
N ARG A 247 1.22 4.94 2.52
CA ARG A 247 0.45 3.69 2.62
C ARG A 247 -1.02 3.88 2.95
N ASN A 248 -1.39 5.03 3.51
CA ASN A 248 -2.76 5.33 3.89
C ASN A 248 -3.57 5.92 2.73
N LEU A 249 -2.91 6.26 1.62
CA LEU A 249 -3.56 6.83 0.46
C LEU A 249 -4.50 5.79 -0.17
N GLN A 250 -5.81 6.03 -0.05
CA GLN A 250 -6.87 5.19 -0.59
C GLN A 250 -7.73 5.99 -1.57
N PRO A 251 -8.31 5.33 -2.59
CA PRO A 251 -8.05 3.96 -3.03
C PRO A 251 -6.66 3.79 -3.67
N ARG A 252 -6.11 2.57 -3.64
CA ARG A 252 -4.79 2.23 -4.19
C ARG A 252 -4.92 1.63 -5.58
N LEU A 253 -4.33 2.31 -6.56
CA LEU A 253 -4.26 1.82 -7.92
C LEU A 253 -3.22 0.71 -8.09
N THR A 254 -2.13 0.72 -7.30
CA THR A 254 -1.12 -0.35 -7.35
C THR A 254 -1.72 -1.72 -7.07
N ASP A 255 -2.60 -1.79 -6.06
CA ASP A 255 -3.19 -3.07 -5.62
C ASP A 255 -4.29 -3.56 -6.58
N LEU A 256 -4.87 -2.64 -7.37
CA LEU A 256 -5.92 -2.95 -8.33
C LEU A 256 -5.35 -3.30 -9.72
N LEU A 257 -4.26 -2.64 -10.13
CA LEU A 257 -3.69 -2.76 -11.47
C LEU A 257 -2.55 -3.77 -11.55
N LEU A 258 -1.95 -4.17 -10.43
CA LEU A 258 -0.85 -5.12 -10.40
C LEU A 258 -1.27 -6.45 -9.77
N PRO A 259 -0.64 -7.59 -10.14
CA PRO A 259 0.40 -7.74 -11.15
C PRO A 259 -0.13 -7.56 -12.57
N VAL A 260 0.75 -7.09 -13.48
CA VAL A 260 0.44 -7.05 -14.91
C VAL A 260 0.27 -8.49 -15.39
N LYS A 261 -0.94 -8.83 -15.82
CA LYS A 261 -1.23 -10.13 -16.43
C LYS A 261 -0.91 -10.01 -17.91
N ALA A 262 0.02 -10.84 -18.37
CA ALA A 262 0.32 -11.01 -19.79
C ALA A 262 -0.92 -11.52 -20.55
#